data_AF-A0A3D2WB89-F1
#
_entry.id   AF-A0A3D2WB89-F1
#
_cell.length_a   1.000
_cell.length_b   1.000
_cell.length_c   1.000
_cell.angle_alpha   90.00
_cell.angle_beta   90.00
_cell.angle_gamma   90.00
#
_symmetry.space_group_name_H-M   'P 1'
#
loop_
_entity.id
_entity.type
_entity.pdbx_description
1 polymer ?
#
loop_
_entity_poly.entity_id
_entity_poly.type
_entity_poly.pdbx_seq_one_letter_code
_entity_poly.pdbx_strand_id
1 'polypeptide(L)'
;MERKDLIHQLSEIERSLRQEAGFSQEQMAKVLGISKKSLVQTEMGRRNLQWTECVTLAVTFSGSRLLQETFGGELSDMIRAVAFADTGVSYPKTMGGKVWWTDLNEKNGYRIQQNLISRHYRVLDPDDGRMISSFDAEEIKAFFDAIDTDGE
;
A
#
# COMPACT_ATOMS: atom_id res chain seq x y z
N MET A 1 -2.99 -9.60 -1.21
CA MET A 1 -3.76 -8.85 -2.22
C MET A 1 -2.94 -8.84 -3.49
N GLU A 2 -3.51 -9.24 -4.62
CA GLU A 2 -2.81 -9.23 -5.90
C GLU A 2 -2.83 -7.84 -6.54
N ARG A 3 -1.89 -7.56 -7.46
CA ARG A 3 -1.83 -6.28 -8.17
C ARG A 3 -3.15 -5.92 -8.87
N LYS A 4 -3.81 -6.92 -9.45
CA LYS A 4 -5.07 -6.75 -10.17
C LYS A 4 -6.20 -6.31 -9.23
N ASP A 5 -6.23 -6.85 -8.01
CA ASP A 5 -7.24 -6.51 -7.01
C ASP A 5 -7.08 -5.06 -6.56
N LEU A 6 -5.83 -4.64 -6.31
CA LEU A 6 -5.53 -3.26 -5.92
C LEU A 6 -5.92 -2.27 -7.03
N ILE A 7 -5.62 -2.60 -8.29
CA ILE A 7 -6.03 -1.78 -9.44
C ILE A 7 -7.56 -1.64 -9.50
N HIS A 8 -8.31 -2.72 -9.29
CA HIS A 8 -9.77 -2.69 -9.30
C HIS A 8 -10.31 -1.77 -8.20
N GLN A 9 -9.88 -1.98 -6.95
CA GLN A 9 -10.33 -1.19 -5.80
C GLN A 9 -10.01 0.30 -5.98
N LEU A 10 -8.83 0.61 -6.51
CA LEU A 10 -8.45 2.00 -6.80
C LEU A 10 -9.26 2.62 -7.93
N SER A 11 -9.65 1.83 -8.92
CA SER A 11 -10.52 2.30 -10.01
C SER A 11 -11.92 2.66 -9.51
N GLU A 12 -12.44 1.91 -8.53
CA GLU A 12 -13.75 2.16 -7.93
C GLU A 12 -13.74 3.39 -7.00
N ILE A 13 -12.68 3.56 -6.20
CA ILE A 13 -12.60 4.64 -5.21
C ILE A 13 -12.18 5.99 -5.81
N GLU A 14 -11.54 5.99 -6.98
CA GLU A 14 -11.00 7.21 -7.62
C GLU A 14 -12.04 8.32 -7.72
N ARG A 15 -13.28 8.00 -8.13
CA ARG A 15 -14.36 8.97 -8.25
C ARG A 15 -14.69 9.65 -6.92
N SER A 16 -14.77 8.87 -5.84
CA SER A 16 -15.04 9.39 -4.49
C SER A 16 -13.90 10.30 -4.02
N LEU A 17 -12.66 9.86 -4.25
CA LEU A 17 -11.46 10.64 -3.93
C LEU A 17 -11.43 11.98 -4.67
N ARG A 18 -11.75 11.97 -5.98
CA ARG A 18 -11.87 13.17 -6.79
C ARG A 18 -12.92 14.14 -6.25
N GLN A 19 -14.08 13.62 -5.87
CA GLN A 19 -15.19 14.42 -5.34
C GLN A 19 -14.84 15.04 -3.98
N GLU A 20 -14.19 14.28 -3.09
CA GLU A 20 -13.73 14.77 -1.78
C GLU A 20 -12.68 15.88 -1.91
N ALA A 21 -11.78 15.75 -2.89
CA ALA A 21 -10.80 16.80 -3.21
C ALA A 21 -11.41 18.02 -3.94
N GLY A 22 -12.70 17.99 -4.28
CA GLY A 22 -13.38 19.08 -4.99
C GLY A 22 -12.95 19.24 -6.45
N PHE A 23 -12.37 18.21 -7.07
CA PHE A 23 -11.86 18.28 -8.44
C PHE A 23 -12.92 17.94 -9.48
N SER A 24 -12.95 18.70 -10.57
CA SER A 24 -13.62 18.29 -11.80
C SER A 24 -12.89 17.11 -12.46
N GLN A 25 -13.59 16.38 -13.35
CA GLN A 25 -12.96 15.32 -14.16
C GLN A 25 -11.77 15.85 -14.98
N GLU A 26 -11.83 17.09 -15.46
CA GLU A 26 -10.73 17.71 -16.21
C GLU A 26 -9.50 17.92 -15.31
N GLN A 27 -9.69 18.40 -14.08
CA GLN A 27 -8.60 18.59 -13.12
C GLN A 27 -7.98 17.27 -12.70
N MET A 28 -8.80 16.27 -12.38
CA MET A 28 -8.31 14.96 -11.97
C MET A 28 -7.59 14.22 -13.10
N ALA A 29 -8.08 14.33 -14.33
CA ALA A 29 -7.39 13.77 -15.48
C ALA A 29 -5.98 14.36 -15.64
N LYS A 30 -5.81 15.67 -15.41
CA LYS A 30 -4.50 16.33 -15.38
C LYS A 30 -3.62 15.81 -14.24
N VAL A 31 -4.18 15.63 -13.04
CA VAL A 31 -3.47 15.06 -11.88
C VAL A 31 -2.94 13.66 -12.19
N LEU A 32 -3.78 12.80 -12.77
CA LEU A 32 -3.40 11.42 -13.11
C LEU A 32 -2.56 11.31 -14.39
N GLY A 33 -2.37 12.40 -15.13
CA GLY A 33 -1.60 12.41 -16.38
C GLY A 33 -2.31 11.70 -17.54
N ILE A 34 -3.65 11.69 -17.55
CA ILE A 34 -4.47 11.00 -18.54
C ILE A 34 -5.43 11.95 -19.25
N SER A 35 -6.06 11.49 -20.34
CA SER A 35 -7.13 12.26 -20.96
C SER A 35 -8.40 12.26 -20.10
N LYS A 36 -9.20 13.34 -20.15
CA LYS A 36 -10.54 13.38 -19.53
C LYS A 36 -11.42 12.22 -20.01
N LYS A 37 -11.33 11.86 -21.30
CA LYS A 37 -12.06 10.71 -21.85
C LYS A 37 -11.68 9.42 -21.12
N SER A 38 -10.40 9.19 -20.88
CA SER A 38 -9.91 8.03 -20.13
C SER A 38 -10.46 8.03 -18.71
N LEU A 39 -10.41 9.16 -17.99
CA LEU A 39 -10.97 9.25 -16.64
C LEU A 39 -12.48 8.92 -16.63
N VAL A 40 -13.24 9.53 -17.53
CA VAL A 40 -14.69 9.28 -17.65
C VAL A 40 -14.98 7.80 -17.90
N GLN A 41 -14.21 7.11 -18.75
CA GLN A 41 -14.39 5.67 -18.95
C GLN A 41 -14.10 4.86 -17.68
N THR A 42 -13.16 5.29 -16.84
CA THR A 42 -12.90 4.66 -15.54
C THR A 42 -14.09 4.84 -14.61
N GLU A 43 -14.58 6.07 -14.45
CA GLU A 43 -15.71 6.37 -13.56
C GLU A 43 -17.03 5.72 -14.01
N MET A 44 -17.13 5.32 -15.28
CA MET A 44 -18.24 4.55 -15.84
C MET A 44 -18.05 3.03 -15.69
N GLY A 45 -16.95 2.56 -15.11
CA GLY A 45 -16.63 1.14 -14.96
C GLY A 45 -16.27 0.43 -16.27
N ARG A 46 -15.96 1.18 -17.33
CA ARG A 46 -15.65 0.63 -18.67
C ARG A 46 -14.17 0.31 -18.86
N ARG A 47 -13.32 0.82 -17.99
CA ARG A 47 -11.91 0.47 -17.88
C ARG A 47 -11.46 0.59 -16.43
N ASN A 48 -10.37 -0.09 -16.10
CA ASN A 48 -9.65 0.17 -14.84
C ASN A 48 -8.55 1.21 -15.06
N LEU A 49 -8.08 1.78 -13.95
CA LEU A 49 -6.83 2.50 -13.90
C LEU A 49 -5.67 1.58 -14.32
N GLN A 50 -4.65 2.15 -14.95
CA GLN A 50 -3.40 1.45 -15.17
C GLN A 50 -2.54 1.46 -13.90
N TRP A 51 -1.54 0.57 -13.83
CA TRP A 51 -0.65 0.49 -12.66
C TRP A 51 0.02 1.83 -12.36
N THR A 52 0.53 2.52 -13.38
CA THR A 52 1.16 3.85 -13.23
C THR A 52 0.17 4.91 -12.75
N GLU A 53 -1.08 4.87 -13.22
CA GLU A 53 -2.16 5.76 -12.75
C GLU A 53 -2.47 5.51 -11.26
N CYS A 54 -2.44 4.25 -10.81
CA CYS A 54 -2.58 3.89 -9.39
C CYS A 54 -1.42 4.42 -8.55
N VAL A 55 -0.18 4.32 -9.04
CA VAL A 55 1.00 4.90 -8.36
C VAL A 55 0.86 6.42 -8.26
N THR A 56 0.48 7.11 -9.34
CA THR A 56 0.25 8.57 -9.32
C THR A 56 -0.81 8.96 -8.31
N LEU A 57 -1.92 8.20 -8.24
CA LEU A 57 -2.99 8.42 -7.28
C LEU A 57 -2.49 8.23 -5.83
N ALA A 58 -1.71 7.19 -5.58
CA ALA A 58 -1.13 6.92 -4.26
C ALA A 58 -0.16 8.00 -3.78
N VAL A 59 0.63 8.58 -4.69
CA VAL A 59 1.58 9.66 -4.36
C VAL A 59 0.85 11.00 -4.21
N THR A 60 -0.07 11.33 -5.11
CA THR A 60 -0.73 12.65 -5.11
C THR A 60 -1.70 12.82 -3.96
N PHE A 61 -2.36 11.73 -3.55
CA PHE A 61 -3.35 11.72 -2.47
C PHE A 61 -2.80 11.07 -1.20
N SER A 62 -1.48 11.12 -0.99
CA SER A 62 -0.86 10.73 0.28
C SER A 62 -1.48 11.54 1.42
N GLY A 63 -1.94 10.86 2.47
CA GLY A 63 -2.68 11.51 3.56
C GLY A 63 -4.20 11.65 3.35
N SER A 64 -4.77 11.17 2.24
CA SER A 64 -6.23 11.07 2.11
C SER A 64 -6.79 10.13 3.18
N ARG A 65 -7.69 10.66 4.01
CA ARG A 65 -8.37 9.87 5.04
C ARG A 65 -9.18 8.73 4.44
N LEU A 66 -9.90 8.99 3.34
CA LEU A 66 -10.64 7.96 2.60
C LEU A 66 -9.73 6.79 2.18
N LEU A 67 -8.56 7.08 1.61
CA LEU A 67 -7.60 6.03 1.23
C LEU A 67 -7.06 5.31 2.46
N GLN A 68 -6.70 6.05 3.52
CA GLN A 68 -6.20 5.43 4.75
C GLN A 68 -7.22 4.49 5.40
N GLU A 69 -8.49 4.87 5.47
CA GLU A 69 -9.56 4.06 6.03
C GLU A 69 -9.89 2.85 5.13
N THR A 70 -9.79 3.00 3.81
CA THR A 70 -10.05 1.90 2.87
C THR A 70 -8.93 0.85 2.88
N PHE A 71 -7.68 1.30 2.96
CA PHE A 71 -6.51 0.47 2.69
C PHE A 71 -5.68 0.14 3.93
N GLY A 72 -5.97 0.76 5.08
CA GLY A 72 -5.22 0.54 6.33
C GLY A 72 -3.95 1.35 6.42
N GLY A 73 -4.02 2.65 6.21
CA GLY A 73 -2.87 3.55 6.24
C GLY A 73 -2.42 3.96 4.84
N GLU A 74 -1.13 4.25 4.69
CA GLU A 74 -0.65 4.88 3.45
C GLU A 74 -0.74 3.94 2.25
N LEU A 75 -1.51 4.34 1.23
CA LEU A 75 -1.65 3.57 -0.02
C LEU A 75 -0.29 3.32 -0.69
N SER A 76 0.68 4.23 -0.53
CA SER A 76 2.04 4.04 -1.05
C SER A 76 2.75 2.81 -0.48
N ASP A 77 2.42 2.36 0.74
CA ASP A 77 2.97 1.14 1.32
C ASP A 77 2.42 -0.10 0.63
N MET A 78 1.12 -0.10 0.30
CA MET A 78 0.51 -1.18 -0.47
C MET A 78 1.03 -1.25 -1.90
N ILE A 79 1.21 -0.09 -2.54
CA ILE A 79 1.85 -0.01 -3.87
C ILE A 79 3.25 -0.62 -3.82
N ARG A 80 4.06 -0.31 -2.80
CA ARG A 80 5.39 -0.91 -2.61
C ARG A 80 5.33 -2.42 -2.38
N ALA A 81 4.46 -2.89 -1.48
CA ALA A 81 4.30 -4.31 -1.19
C ALA A 81 3.95 -5.10 -2.47
N VAL A 82 3.01 -4.60 -3.26
CA VAL A 82 2.59 -5.22 -4.53
C VAL A 82 3.63 -5.06 -5.65
N ALA A 83 4.40 -3.97 -5.65
CA ALA A 83 5.46 -3.76 -6.63
C ALA A 83 6.64 -4.72 -6.41
N PHE A 84 7.00 -4.97 -5.16
CA PHE A 84 8.21 -5.69 -4.80
C PHE A 84 8.03 -7.17 -4.46
N ALA A 85 6.78 -7.67 -4.35
CA ALA A 85 6.45 -9.05 -4.00
C ALA A 85 7.33 -10.11 -4.68
N ASP A 86 7.61 -9.96 -5.99
CA ASP A 86 8.39 -10.95 -6.77
C ASP A 86 9.83 -10.52 -7.09
N THR A 87 10.33 -9.44 -6.48
CA THR A 87 11.59 -8.80 -6.91
C THR A 87 12.78 -8.99 -5.97
N GLY A 88 12.55 -9.53 -4.76
CA GLY A 88 13.61 -9.77 -3.77
C GLY A 88 14.30 -8.49 -3.26
N VAL A 89 13.72 -7.31 -3.48
CA VAL A 89 14.29 -6.01 -3.08
C VAL A 89 13.89 -5.65 -1.64
N SER A 90 14.86 -5.17 -0.85
CA SER A 90 14.65 -4.64 0.50
C SER A 90 13.85 -3.32 0.48
N TYR A 91 12.84 -3.22 1.35
CA TYR A 91 11.91 -2.10 1.39
C TYR A 91 12.55 -0.83 2.01
N PRO A 92 12.31 0.37 1.48
CA PRO A 92 12.73 1.61 2.14
C PRO A 92 12.00 1.83 3.48
N LYS A 93 12.66 2.53 4.42
CA LYS A 93 12.12 2.84 5.76
C LYS A 93 10.75 3.53 5.68
N THR A 94 9.86 3.19 6.61
CA THR A 94 8.49 3.72 6.66
C THR A 94 8.46 5.06 7.39
N MET A 95 7.55 5.97 7.02
CA MET A 95 7.35 7.24 7.73
C MET A 95 6.47 7.10 9.00
N GLY A 96 6.30 5.89 9.52
CA GLY A 96 5.64 5.68 10.83
C GLY A 96 4.12 5.77 10.77
N GLY A 97 3.46 4.73 10.26
CA GLY A 97 2.06 4.45 10.56
C GLY A 97 1.98 3.53 11.78
N LYS A 98 1.87 4.07 13.00
CA LYS A 98 1.68 3.27 14.23
C LYS A 98 0.21 2.93 14.51
N VAL A 99 -0.75 3.68 13.95
CA VAL A 99 -2.18 3.55 14.29
C VAL A 99 -2.86 2.32 13.65
N TRP A 100 -2.44 1.95 12.44
CA TRP A 100 -3.07 0.88 11.66
C TRP A 100 -2.40 -0.49 11.80
N TRP A 101 -1.45 -0.62 12.72
CA TRP A 101 -0.62 -1.80 12.87
C TRP A 101 -0.71 -2.32 14.29
N THR A 102 -0.82 -3.63 14.41
CA THR A 102 -0.76 -4.33 15.70
C THR A 102 0.51 -5.16 15.74
N ASP A 103 1.27 -5.06 16.82
CA ASP A 103 2.39 -5.96 17.07
C ASP A 103 1.86 -7.37 17.32
N LEU A 104 2.38 -8.35 16.60
CA LEU A 104 2.06 -9.78 16.75
C LEU A 104 3.16 -10.55 17.48
N ASN A 105 4.41 -10.14 17.29
CA ASN A 105 5.57 -10.77 17.92
C ASN A 105 6.72 -9.76 18.01
N GLU A 106 7.58 -9.91 19.01
CA GLU A 106 8.77 -9.10 19.22
C GLU A 106 9.93 -9.98 19.70
N LYS A 107 11.12 -9.81 19.10
CA LYS A 107 12.36 -10.48 19.48
C LYS A 107 13.54 -9.55 19.22
N ASN A 108 14.38 -9.28 20.23
CA ASN A 108 15.61 -8.47 20.09
C ASN A 108 15.39 -7.11 19.39
N GLY A 109 14.25 -6.46 19.62
CA GLY A 109 13.86 -5.19 18.98
C GLY A 109 13.25 -5.34 17.58
N TYR A 110 13.32 -6.53 16.97
CA TYR A 110 12.58 -6.85 15.75
C TYR A 110 11.12 -7.11 16.07
N ARG A 111 10.20 -6.63 15.23
CA ARG A 111 8.76 -6.77 15.43
C ARG A 111 8.05 -7.28 14.20
N ILE A 112 7.21 -8.32 14.37
CA ILE A 112 6.16 -8.62 13.39
C ILE A 112 4.98 -7.72 13.70
N GLN A 113 4.51 -7.00 12.70
CA GLN A 113 3.29 -6.22 12.76
C GLN A 113 2.30 -6.69 11.70
N GLN A 114 1.01 -6.69 12.04
CA GLN A 114 -0.07 -6.90 11.07
C GLN A 114 -0.90 -5.63 10.91
N ASN A 115 -1.19 -5.31 9.66
CA ASN A 115 -2.09 -4.22 9.33
C ASN A 115 -3.54 -4.61 9.70
N LEU A 116 -4.22 -3.76 10.48
CA LEU A 116 -5.57 -4.04 10.98
C LEU A 116 -6.62 -4.14 9.87
N ILE A 117 -6.42 -3.44 8.75
CA ILE A 117 -7.39 -3.38 7.65
C ILE A 117 -6.98 -4.30 6.51
N SER A 118 -5.82 -4.06 5.90
CA SER A 118 -5.38 -4.84 4.73
C SER A 118 -4.84 -6.22 5.10
N ARG A 119 -4.68 -6.52 6.40
CA ARG A 119 -4.27 -7.84 6.93
C ARG A 119 -2.88 -8.34 6.51
N HIS A 120 -2.13 -7.56 5.74
CA HIS A 120 -0.74 -7.87 5.43
C HIS A 120 0.15 -7.67 6.66
N TYR A 121 1.26 -8.36 6.65
CA TYR A 121 2.26 -8.34 7.70
C TYR A 121 3.50 -7.57 7.26
N ARG A 122 4.25 -7.08 8.23
CA ARG A 122 5.60 -6.55 8.04
C ARG A 122 6.50 -6.98 9.20
N VAL A 123 7.79 -7.12 8.92
CA VAL A 123 8.83 -7.21 9.95
C VAL A 123 9.59 -5.90 9.99
N LEU A 124 9.75 -5.34 11.19
CA LEU A 124 10.58 -4.17 11.46
C LEU A 124 11.86 -4.58 12.20
N ASP A 125 12.96 -3.90 11.91
CA ASP A 125 14.20 -3.93 12.67
C ASP A 125 14.11 -3.01 13.93
N PRO A 126 15.12 -3.04 14.82
CA PRO A 126 15.15 -2.19 16.01
C PRO A 126 15.11 -0.67 15.74
N ASP A 127 15.48 -0.23 14.53
CA ASP A 127 15.49 1.17 14.09
C ASP A 127 14.21 1.55 13.31
N ASP A 128 13.11 0.81 13.51
CA ASP A 128 11.82 0.97 12.79
C ASP A 128 11.95 0.81 11.26
N GLY A 129 13.04 0.21 10.77
CA GLY A 129 13.27 -0.11 9.37
C GLY A 129 12.51 -1.37 8.95
N ARG A 130 11.79 -1.31 7.82
CA ARG A 130 11.04 -2.47 7.33
C ARG A 130 11.96 -3.44 6.61
N MET A 131 12.04 -4.67 7.10
CA MET A 131 12.86 -5.72 6.49
C MET A 131 12.09 -6.47 5.39
N ILE A 132 10.84 -6.85 5.67
CA ILE A 132 9.98 -7.58 4.75
C ILE A 132 8.50 -7.19 4.97
N SER A 133 7.68 -7.33 3.92
CA SER A 133 6.22 -7.29 3.99
C SER A 133 5.62 -8.34 3.07
N SER A 134 4.56 -9.00 3.53
CA SER A 134 3.85 -10.02 2.77
C SER A 134 2.42 -10.17 3.28
N PHE A 135 1.52 -10.73 2.45
CA PHE A 135 0.21 -11.20 2.90
C PHE A 135 0.26 -12.63 3.44
N ASP A 136 1.37 -13.34 3.22
CA ASP A 136 1.59 -14.68 3.71
C ASP A 136 2.18 -14.64 5.13
N ALA A 137 1.45 -15.21 6.07
CA ALA A 137 1.86 -15.27 7.47
C ALA A 137 3.01 -16.27 7.68
N GLU A 138 3.06 -17.36 6.91
CA GLU A 138 4.09 -18.39 7.02
C GLU A 138 5.43 -17.86 6.52
N GLU A 139 5.43 -17.13 5.39
CA GLU A 139 6.63 -16.46 4.87
C GLU A 139 7.23 -15.49 5.90
N ILE A 140 6.36 -14.68 6.52
CA ILE A 140 6.77 -13.68 7.51
C ILE A 140 7.30 -14.34 8.77
N LYS A 141 6.64 -15.40 9.22
CA LYS A 141 7.09 -16.16 10.39
C LYS A 141 8.43 -16.85 10.13
N ALA A 142 8.58 -17.49 8.97
CA ALA A 142 9.84 -18.12 8.57
C ALA A 142 11.00 -17.11 8.50
N PHE A 143 10.74 -15.93 7.92
CA PHE A 143 11.72 -14.84 7.92
C PHE A 143 12.07 -14.38 9.34
N PHE A 144 11.06 -14.16 10.19
CA PHE A 144 11.25 -13.67 11.56
C PHE A 144 11.97 -14.67 12.47
N ASP A 145 11.69 -15.97 12.31
CA ASP A 145 12.35 -17.03 13.07
C ASP A 145 13.82 -17.18 12.65
N ALA A 146 14.16 -16.87 11.38
CA ALA A 146 15.53 -16.89 10.87
C ALA A 146 16.39 -15.71 11.34
N ILE A 147 15.80 -14.59 11.77
CA ILE A 147 16.52 -13.48 12.42
C ILE A 147 17.10 -14.04 13.73
N ASP A 148 18.41 -13.95 13.95
CA ASP A 148 19.15 -14.51 15.12
C ASP A 148 19.37 -16.03 15.17
N THR A 149 19.80 -16.65 14.07
CA THR A 149 20.51 -17.95 14.15
C THR A 149 22.05 -17.84 14.14
N ASP A 150 22.61 -16.65 13.96
CA ASP A 150 24.06 -16.43 13.81
C ASP A 150 24.67 -15.51 14.90
N GLY A 151 24.24 -15.65 16.15
CA GLY A 151 24.61 -14.72 17.22
C GLY A 151 24.76 -15.31 18.62
N GLU A 152 25.52 -16.40 18.76
CA GLU A 152 26.32 -16.74 19.96
C GLU A 152 27.64 -17.42 19.55
#